data_AF-A0A534XBC1-F1
#
_entry.id   AF-A0A534XBC1-F1
#
_cell.length_a   1.000
_cell.length_b   1.000
_cell.length_c   1.000
_cell.angle_alpha   90.00
_cell.angle_beta   90.00
_cell.angle_gamma   90.00
#
_symmetry.space_group_name_H-M   'P 1'
#
loop_
_entity.id
_entity.type
_entity.pdbx_description
1 polymer ?
#
loop_
_entity_poly.entity_id
_entity_poly.type
_entity_poly.pdbx_seq_one_letter_code
_entity_poly.pdbx_strand_id
1 'polypeptide(L)'
;MLSRSVRMVLLGAVTLAACGTNQADVEEIKKGQKDILSKLDNLDKAVQQVKAAAPAQRPQIDPNKVYNIPISSSYVRGPKTAKVTIAEFSDFQ
;
A
#
# COMPACT_ATOMS: atom_id res chain seq x y z
N MET A 1 14.67 59.00 -40.36
CA MET A 1 13.94 59.02 -39.07
C MET A 1 13.29 57.66 -38.87
N LEU A 2 13.97 56.74 -38.19
CA LEU A 2 13.34 55.55 -37.62
C LEU A 2 13.73 55.55 -36.14
N SER A 3 12.74 55.81 -35.28
CA SER A 3 12.95 55.99 -33.84
C SER A 3 13.67 54.79 -33.24
N ARG A 4 14.69 55.05 -32.41
CA ARG A 4 15.44 54.02 -31.66
C ARG A 4 14.52 53.02 -30.94
N SER A 5 13.32 53.46 -30.55
CA SER A 5 12.30 52.64 -29.92
C SER A 5 11.72 51.56 -30.85
N VAL A 6 11.62 51.81 -32.15
CA VAL A 6 11.08 50.86 -33.13
C VAL A 6 12.08 49.73 -33.42
N ARG A 7 13.39 50.04 -33.42
CA ARG A 7 14.45 49.02 -33.53
C ARG A 7 14.54 48.12 -32.29
N MET A 8 14.19 48.63 -31.11
CA MET A 8 14.24 47.85 -29.87
C MET A 8 13.05 46.89 -29.73
N VAL A 9 11.88 47.26 -30.28
CA VAL A 9 10.70 46.38 -30.33
C VAL A 9 10.88 45.26 -31.37
N LEU A 10 11.50 45.55 -32.51
CA LEU A 10 11.78 44.54 -33.55
C LEU A 10 12.86 43.52 -33.14
N LEU A 11 13.75 43.86 -32.21
CA LEU A 11 14.76 42.93 -31.69
C LEU A 11 14.26 42.08 -30.52
N GLY A 12 13.18 42.51 -29.83
CA GLY A 12 12.57 41.76 -28.72
C GLY A 12 11.55 40.70 -29.16
N ALA A 13 11.02 40.79 -30.38
CA ALA A 13 10.02 39.85 -30.89
C ALA A 13 10.60 38.51 -31.39
N VAL A 14 11.93 38.41 -31.54
CA VAL A 14 12.58 37.22 -32.13
C VAL A 14 12.96 36.16 -31.07
N THR A 15 12.93 36.48 -29.78
CA THR A 15 13.33 35.54 -28.70
C THR A 15 12.18 34.68 -28.15
N LEU A 16 10.93 34.93 -28.53
CA LEU A 16 9.76 34.15 -28.06
C LEU A 16 9.50 32.85 -28.85
N ALA A 17 10.23 32.59 -29.93
CA ALA A 17 10.04 31.40 -30.77
C ALA A 17 10.99 30.23 -30.41
N ALA A 18 11.86 30.39 -29.39
CA ALA A 18 12.88 29.39 -29.05
C ALA A 18 12.51 28.46 -27.87
N CYS A 19 11.35 28.62 -27.23
CA CYS A 19 10.84 27.65 -26.27
C CYS A 19 9.97 26.62 -27.01
N GLY A 20 10.63 25.63 -27.61
CA GLY A 20 9.97 24.48 -28.23
C GLY A 20 9.15 23.69 -27.20
N THR A 21 7.83 23.86 -27.26
CA THR A 21 6.85 22.90 -26.75
C THR A 21 6.24 22.24 -27.98
N ASN A 22 6.58 20.99 -28.26
CA ASN A 22 5.93 20.27 -29.35
C ASN A 22 4.49 19.96 -28.91
N GLN A 23 3.51 20.25 -29.75
CA GLN A 23 2.09 20.01 -29.47
C GLN A 23 1.82 18.56 -29.02
N ALA A 24 2.53 17.60 -29.63
CA ALA A 24 2.43 16.17 -29.30
C ALA A 24 2.82 15.87 -27.83
N ASP A 25 3.87 16.51 -27.31
CA ASP A 25 4.32 16.33 -25.92
C ASP A 25 3.25 16.85 -24.95
N VAL A 26 2.58 17.95 -25.30
CA VAL A 26 1.49 18.52 -24.49
C VAL A 26 0.26 17.61 -24.47
N GLU A 27 -0.10 17.01 -25.61
CA GLU A 27 -1.17 16.02 -25.71
C GLU A 27 -0.87 14.76 -24.87
N GLU A 28 0.37 14.26 -24.94
CA GLU A 28 0.80 13.09 -24.17
C GLU A 28 0.82 13.36 -22.67
N ILE A 29 1.32 14.53 -22.24
CA ILE A 29 1.29 14.96 -20.83
C ILE A 29 -0.16 15.06 -20.35
N LYS A 30 -1.08 15.62 -21.15
CA LYS A 30 -2.50 15.72 -20.78
C LYS A 30 -3.17 14.36 -20.66
N LYS A 31 -2.81 13.40 -21.52
CA LYS A 31 -3.27 12.02 -21.42
C LYS A 31 -2.72 11.35 -20.16
N GLY A 32 -1.42 11.49 -19.89
CA GLY A 32 -0.79 10.99 -18.66
C GLY A 32 -1.45 11.54 -17.39
N GLN A 33 -1.76 12.84 -17.35
CA GLN A 33 -2.48 13.45 -16.23
C GLN A 33 -3.87 12.85 -16.03
N LYS A 34 -4.64 12.62 -17.10
CA LYS A 34 -5.95 11.95 -17.02
C LYS A 34 -5.85 10.52 -16.53
N ASP A 35 -4.85 9.78 -16.99
CA ASP A 35 -4.61 8.39 -16.59
C ASP A 35 -4.21 8.32 -15.10
N ILE A 36 -3.36 9.25 -14.62
CA ILE A 36 -2.97 9.35 -13.21
C ILE A 36 -4.20 9.67 -12.35
N LEU A 37 -5.00 10.66 -12.73
CA LEU A 37 -6.22 11.02 -12.01
C LEU A 37 -7.18 9.83 -11.90
N SER A 38 -7.36 9.09 -13.00
CA SER A 38 -8.21 7.89 -13.01
C SER A 38 -7.67 6.78 -12.10
N LYS A 39 -6.33 6.62 -12.03
CA LYS A 39 -5.70 5.66 -11.09
C LYS A 39 -5.85 6.09 -9.64
N LEU A 40 -5.74 7.38 -9.34
CA LEU A 40 -5.94 7.91 -7.99
C LEU A 40 -7.39 7.70 -7.52
N ASP A 41 -8.38 7.95 -8.38
CA ASP A 41 -9.79 7.68 -8.06
C ASP A 41 -10.04 6.18 -7.79
N ASN A 42 -9.41 5.30 -8.57
CA ASN A 42 -9.52 3.86 -8.36
C ASN A 42 -8.83 3.40 -7.07
N LEU A 43 -7.67 3.97 -6.75
CA LEU A 43 -6.97 3.70 -5.49
C LEU A 43 -7.77 4.21 -4.29
N ASP A 44 -8.37 5.40 -4.37
CA ASP A 44 -9.22 5.93 -3.30
C ASP A 44 -10.41 5.01 -3.07
N LYS A 45 -11.12 4.59 -4.14
CA LYS A 45 -12.20 3.59 -4.03
C LYS A 45 -11.75 2.29 -3.39
N ALA A 46 -10.59 1.75 -3.77
CA ALA A 46 -10.04 0.54 -3.18
C ALA A 46 -9.71 0.74 -1.69
N VAL A 47 -9.13 1.87 -1.32
CA VAL A 47 -8.85 2.23 0.08
C VAL A 47 -10.13 2.37 0.88
N GLN A 48 -11.18 3.00 0.33
CA GLN A 48 -12.48 3.09 1.00
C GLN A 48 -13.13 1.71 1.18
N GLN A 49 -13.00 0.81 0.21
CA GLN A 49 -13.48 -0.58 0.33
C GLN A 49 -12.74 -1.34 1.43
N VAL A 50 -11.41 -1.21 1.51
CA VAL A 50 -10.59 -1.82 2.57
C VAL A 50 -10.93 -1.23 3.94
N LYS A 51 -11.17 0.07 4.02
CA LYS A 51 -11.55 0.75 5.28
C LYS A 51 -12.98 0.43 5.73
N ALA A 52 -13.90 0.19 4.78
CA ALA A 52 -15.28 -0.19 5.05
C ALA A 52 -15.42 -1.68 5.40
N ALA A 53 -14.42 -2.51 5.09
CA ALA A 53 -14.38 -3.88 5.54
C ALA A 53 -14.22 -3.90 7.07
N ALA A 54 -15.23 -4.41 7.76
CA ALA A 54 -15.14 -4.65 9.19
C ALA A 54 -13.96 -5.60 9.46
N PRO A 55 -13.14 -5.36 10.51
CA PRO A 55 -12.08 -6.28 10.86
C PRO A 55 -12.69 -7.67 11.06
N ALA A 56 -12.10 -8.68 10.41
CA ALA A 56 -12.52 -10.06 10.62
C ALA A 56 -12.52 -10.34 12.12
N GLN A 57 -13.67 -10.74 12.65
CA GLN A 57 -13.79 -11.11 14.05
C GLN A 57 -12.82 -12.28 14.29
N ARG A 58 -11.81 -12.03 15.13
CA ARG A 58 -10.96 -13.11 15.60
C ARG A 58 -11.85 -14.12 16.33
N PRO A 59 -11.62 -15.42 16.15
CA PRO A 59 -12.31 -16.43 16.94
C PRO A 59 -12.19 -16.08 18.42
N GLN A 60 -13.31 -15.92 19.10
CA GLN A 60 -13.30 -15.71 20.54
C GLN A 60 -12.87 -17.03 21.19
N ILE A 61 -11.73 -17.01 21.88
CA ILE A 61 -11.28 -18.18 22.65
C ILE A 61 -12.21 -18.28 23.86
N ASP A 62 -12.88 -19.42 24.01
CA ASP A 62 -13.60 -19.75 25.23
C ASP A 62 -12.58 -20.05 26.35
N PRO A 63 -12.52 -19.23 27.42
CA PRO A 63 -11.59 -19.43 28.52
C PRO A 63 -11.76 -20.76 29.25
N ASN A 64 -12.94 -21.38 29.16
CA ASN A 64 -13.26 -22.64 29.84
C ASN A 64 -13.13 -23.85 28.91
N LYS A 65 -12.67 -23.66 27.68
CA LYS A 65 -12.56 -24.75 26.73
C LYS A 65 -11.47 -25.74 27.16
N VAL A 66 -11.90 -26.97 27.43
CA VAL A 66 -10.99 -28.08 27.73
C VAL A 66 -10.40 -28.62 26.43
N TYR A 67 -9.08 -28.54 26.29
CA TYR A 67 -8.35 -29.10 25.16
C TYR A 67 -7.68 -30.41 25.56
N ASN A 68 -8.02 -31.50 24.87
CA ASN A 68 -7.32 -32.77 25.02
C ASN A 68 -6.03 -32.71 24.20
N ILE A 69 -4.87 -32.64 24.86
CA ILE A 69 -3.56 -32.64 24.20
C ILE A 69 -3.04 -34.08 24.12
N PRO A 70 -2.91 -34.67 22.92
CA PRO A 70 -2.38 -36.03 22.78
C PRO A 70 -0.88 -36.07 23.06
N ILE A 71 -0.48 -36.90 24.01
CA ILE A 71 0.93 -37.09 24.37
C ILE A 71 1.72 -37.93 23.35
N SER A 72 1.08 -38.85 22.61
CA SER A 72 1.68 -39.63 21.50
C SER A 72 3.14 -40.06 21.76
N SER A 73 4.08 -39.75 20.85
CA SER A 73 5.52 -40.01 20.97
C SER A 73 6.30 -38.88 21.63
N SER A 74 5.67 -38.06 22.48
CA SER A 74 6.35 -36.99 23.21
C SER A 74 7.40 -37.56 24.14
N TYR A 75 8.42 -36.75 24.46
CA TYR A 75 9.45 -37.13 25.39
C TYR A 75 8.85 -37.36 26.79
N VAL A 76 9.09 -38.55 27.35
CA VAL A 76 8.62 -38.92 28.69
C VAL A 76 9.83 -39.21 29.57
N ARG A 77 9.82 -38.64 30.78
CA ARG A 77 10.81 -38.91 31.82
C ARG A 77 10.15 -39.63 32.99
N GLY A 78 10.76 -40.71 33.43
CA GLY A 78 10.34 -41.49 34.61
C GLY A 78 9.65 -42.81 34.27
N PRO A 79 9.23 -43.58 35.29
CA PRO A 79 8.63 -44.90 35.11
C PRO A 79 7.19 -44.80 34.58
N LYS A 80 6.82 -45.73 33.68
CA LYS A 80 5.45 -45.82 33.11
C LYS A 80 4.35 -46.07 34.16
N THR A 81 4.72 -46.58 35.34
CA THR A 81 3.80 -46.92 36.45
C THR A 81 3.80 -45.86 37.54
N ALA A 82 4.25 -44.63 37.26
CA ALA A 82 4.22 -43.55 38.22
C ALA A 82 2.78 -43.29 38.69
N LYS A 83 2.59 -43.14 40.02
CA LYS A 83 1.25 -42.89 40.61
C LYS A 83 0.68 -41.53 40.23
N VAL A 84 1.54 -40.58 39.88
CA VAL A 84 1.18 -39.23 39.44
C VAL A 84 1.96 -38.94 38.16
N THR A 85 1.26 -38.43 37.15
CA THR A 85 1.83 -38.01 35.87
C THR A 85 1.58 -36.52 35.70
N ILE A 86 2.62 -35.76 35.39
CA ILE A 86 2.55 -34.32 35.10
C ILE A 86 2.82 -34.15 33.60
N ALA A 87 1.91 -33.47 32.90
CA ALA A 87 2.09 -33.09 31.51
C ALA A 87 2.29 -31.58 31.43
N GLU A 88 3.42 -31.15 30.88
CA GLU A 88 3.81 -29.74 30.73
C GLU A 88 3.83 -29.38 29.25
N PHE A 89 3.24 -28.24 28.90
CA PHE A 89 3.28 -27.67 27.55
C PHE A 89 3.51 -26.16 27.64
N SER A 90 4.23 -25.62 26.66
CA SER A 90 4.50 -24.18 26.52
C SER A 90 4.16 -23.74 25.11
N ASP A 91 3.41 -22.65 24.98
CA ASP A 91 3.09 -21.99 23.71
C ASP A 91 3.57 -20.53 23.80
N PHE A 92 4.23 -20.03 22.75
CA PHE A 92 4.77 -18.66 22.69
C PHE A 92 4.10 -17.94 21.51
N GLN A 93 3.45 -16.81 21.81
CA GLN A 93 2.81 -15.93 20.83
C GLN A 93 3.72 -14.75 20.46
#